data_AF-A0A7V5S1J9-F1
#
_entry.id   AF-A0A7V5S1J9-F1
#
_cell.length_a   1.000
_cell.length_b   1.000
_cell.length_c   1.000
_cell.angle_alpha   90.00
_cell.angle_beta   90.00
_cell.angle_gamma   90.00
#
_symmetry.space_group_name_H-M   'P 1'
#
loop_
_entity.id
_entity.type
_entity.pdbx_description
1 polymer ?
#
loop_
_entity_poly.entity_id
_entity_poly.type
_entity_poly.pdbx_seq_one_letter_code
_entity_poly.pdbx_strand_id
1 'polypeptide(L)'
;MRRIGLVFVIACGLAFGVPQQANTPTLSEVDQLLLALSDITWFNNIRPLNLTKPQIERLIPVHERAYKQLERLIQEEAKELRNRKEEILKIREDTSRGKSLPKEFQETIKRLESDAAQKRRQLRAQVVSEVATELKPYFTEEQMSYMVKRSKEVLESARVDVSQLKDDQLYALFVESVFLDARAPELLREWRRKNLE
;
A
#
# COMPACT_ATOMS: atom_id res chain seq x y z
N MET A 1 43.85 -54.02 -21.94
CA MET A 1 44.37 -52.98 -22.86
C MET A 1 43.20 -52.33 -23.60
N ARG A 2 43.23 -51.00 -23.73
CA ARG A 2 42.24 -50.15 -24.42
C ARG A 2 42.15 -50.46 -25.93
N ARG A 3 40.95 -50.36 -26.52
CA ARG A 3 40.56 -49.61 -27.76
C ARG A 3 39.12 -49.98 -28.19
N ILE A 4 38.16 -49.04 -28.16
CA ILE A 4 37.62 -48.20 -29.27
C ILE A 4 36.53 -48.89 -30.13
N GLY A 5 35.37 -48.21 -30.26
CA GLY A 5 34.30 -48.44 -31.25
C GLY A 5 32.91 -48.35 -30.62
N LEU A 6 32.36 -47.17 -30.31
CA LEU A 6 31.61 -46.25 -31.19
C LEU A 6 30.37 -46.89 -31.84
N VAL A 7 29.17 -46.36 -31.56
CA VAL A 7 28.15 -45.96 -32.56
C VAL A 7 26.86 -45.45 -31.87
N PHE A 8 26.56 -44.19 -32.19
CA PHE A 8 25.26 -43.49 -32.34
C PHE A 8 24.30 -43.29 -31.16
N VAL A 9 24.37 -42.08 -30.61
CA VAL A 9 23.22 -41.28 -30.19
C VAL A 9 23.12 -40.09 -31.15
N ILE A 10 21.91 -39.74 -31.59
CA ILE A 10 21.32 -38.39 -31.64
C ILE A 10 20.02 -38.51 -32.44
N ALA A 11 18.90 -38.67 -31.71
CA ALA A 11 17.59 -38.29 -32.19
C ALA A 11 17.31 -36.91 -31.61
N CYS A 12 17.38 -35.87 -32.44
CA CYS A 12 16.96 -34.52 -32.11
C CYS A 12 15.42 -34.50 -31.98
N GLY A 13 14.94 -34.68 -30.76
CA GLY A 13 13.56 -34.39 -30.39
C GLY A 13 13.36 -32.88 -30.27
N LEU A 14 12.45 -32.37 -31.10
CA LEU A 14 11.87 -31.03 -31.07
C LEU A 14 11.38 -30.69 -29.65
N ALA A 15 12.10 -29.81 -28.94
CA ALA A 15 11.59 -29.18 -27.73
C ALA A 15 10.68 -28.00 -28.13
N PHE A 16 9.38 -28.29 -28.17
CA PHE A 16 8.34 -27.27 -28.11
C PHE A 16 8.60 -26.34 -26.93
N GLY A 17 8.60 -25.03 -27.21
CA GLY A 17 8.66 -23.99 -26.19
C GLY A 17 7.45 -24.11 -25.27
N VAL A 18 7.71 -24.45 -24.01
CA VAL A 18 6.74 -24.29 -22.93
C VAL A 18 6.69 -22.79 -22.61
N PRO A 19 5.53 -22.13 -22.68
CA PRO A 19 5.41 -20.75 -22.24
C PRO A 19 5.70 -20.71 -20.74
N GLN A 20 6.71 -19.92 -20.37
CA GLN A 20 7.01 -19.59 -18.99
C GLN A 20 5.81 -18.82 -18.43
N GLN A 21 4.88 -19.53 -17.78
CA GLN A 21 3.86 -18.90 -16.96
C GLN A 21 4.60 -18.05 -15.92
N ALA A 22 4.35 -16.75 -15.96
CA ALA A 22 4.81 -15.83 -14.94
C ALA A 22 4.28 -16.33 -13.60
N ASN A 23 5.16 -16.90 -12.78
CA ASN A 23 4.87 -17.25 -11.40
C ASN A 23 4.59 -15.94 -10.65
N THR A 24 3.32 -15.54 -10.56
CA THR A 24 2.88 -14.68 -9.48
C THR A 24 3.20 -15.42 -8.17
N PRO A 25 4.03 -14.86 -7.28
CA PRO A 25 4.37 -15.53 -6.04
C PRO A 25 3.09 -15.84 -5.26
N THR A 26 2.81 -17.12 -5.05
CA THR A 26 1.70 -17.57 -4.23
C THR A 26 2.01 -17.17 -2.79
N LEU A 27 1.16 -16.34 -2.18
CA LEU A 27 1.29 -15.97 -0.77
C LEU A 27 1.40 -17.23 0.09
N SER A 28 2.27 -17.21 1.10
CA SER A 28 2.34 -18.33 2.04
C SER A 28 0.98 -18.49 2.74
N GLU A 29 0.69 -19.69 3.27
CA GLU A 29 -0.52 -19.92 4.04
C GLU A 29 -0.66 -18.93 5.21
N VAL A 30 0.46 -18.60 5.86
CA VAL A 30 0.52 -17.59 6.92
C VAL A 30 0.12 -16.21 6.40
N ASP A 31 0.64 -15.78 5.25
CA ASP A 31 0.28 -14.48 4.65
C ASP A 31 -1.21 -14.43 4.29
N GLN A 32 -1.79 -15.53 3.81
CA GLN A 32 -3.22 -15.63 3.52
C GLN A 32 -4.08 -15.51 4.79
N LEU A 33 -3.66 -16.14 5.89
CA LEU A 33 -4.35 -16.03 7.18
C LEU A 33 -4.24 -14.61 7.75
N LEU A 34 -3.07 -13.98 7.70
CA LEU A 34 -2.87 -12.60 8.13
C LEU A 34 -3.73 -11.63 7.30
N LEU A 35 -3.82 -11.88 5.99
CA LEU A 35 -4.68 -11.12 5.08
C LEU A 35 -6.16 -11.26 5.46
N ALA A 36 -6.62 -12.49 5.71
CA ALA A 36 -8.00 -12.74 6.13
C ALA A 36 -8.33 -12.07 7.48
N LEU A 37 -7.39 -12.07 8.44
CA LEU A 37 -7.55 -11.34 9.70
C LEU A 37 -7.67 -9.82 9.50
N SER A 38 -6.91 -9.27 8.53
CA SER A 38 -7.03 -7.86 8.14
C SER A 38 -8.41 -7.57 7.55
N ASP A 39 -8.91 -8.43 6.65
CA ASP A 39 -10.24 -8.27 6.05
C ASP A 39 -11.35 -8.35 7.10
N ILE A 40 -11.27 -9.29 8.04
CA ILE A 40 -12.20 -9.40 9.17
C ILE A 40 -12.21 -8.11 9.98
N THR A 41 -11.03 -7.54 10.25
CA THR A 41 -10.91 -6.27 10.98
C THR A 41 -11.55 -5.13 10.18
N TRP A 42 -11.32 -5.08 8.87
CA TRP A 42 -11.93 -4.08 8.00
C TRP A 42 -13.47 -4.20 7.98
N PHE A 43 -14.02 -5.40 7.77
CA PHE A 43 -15.46 -5.63 7.79
C PHE A 43 -16.09 -5.31 9.15
N ASN A 44 -15.38 -5.57 10.26
CA ASN A 44 -15.84 -5.19 11.59
C ASN A 44 -15.97 -3.67 11.76
N ASN A 45 -15.10 -2.88 11.09
CA ASN A 45 -15.23 -1.43 11.09
C ASN A 45 -16.37 -0.94 10.19
N ILE A 46 -16.65 -1.63 9.08
CA ILE A 46 -17.61 -1.19 8.06
C ILE A 46 -19.05 -1.61 8.38
N ARG A 47 -19.26 -2.82 8.90
CA ARG A 47 -20.60 -3.35 9.19
C ARG A 47 -21.48 -2.38 10.00
N PRO A 48 -21.01 -1.77 11.10
CA PRO A 48 -21.86 -0.89 11.93
C PRO A 48 -22.25 0.42 11.24
N LEU A 49 -21.54 0.82 10.17
CA LEU A 49 -21.92 1.98 9.38
C LEU A 49 -23.19 1.76 8.59
N ASN A 50 -23.60 0.50 8.35
CA ASN A 50 -24.75 0.16 7.53
C ASN A 50 -24.77 0.94 6.20
N LEU A 51 -23.64 0.94 5.49
CA LEU A 51 -23.47 1.72 4.28
C LEU A 51 -24.50 1.32 3.23
N THR A 52 -25.17 2.32 2.67
CA THR A 52 -26.12 2.16 1.57
C THR A 52 -25.38 1.94 0.24
N LYS A 53 -26.07 1.36 -0.74
CA LYS A 53 -25.52 1.17 -2.09
C LYS A 53 -24.99 2.48 -2.72
N PRO A 54 -25.72 3.62 -2.66
CA PRO A 54 -25.20 4.90 -3.14
C PRO A 54 -23.92 5.36 -2.44
N GLN A 55 -23.82 5.16 -1.11
CA GLN A 55 -22.61 5.51 -0.36
C GLN A 55 -21.40 4.69 -0.82
N ILE A 56 -21.58 3.38 -1.06
CA ILE A 56 -20.50 2.51 -1.55
C ILE A 56 -20.08 2.89 -2.98
N GLU A 57 -21.04 3.15 -3.87
CA GLU A 57 -20.76 3.58 -5.24
C GLU A 57 -20.03 4.93 -5.29
N ARG A 58 -20.18 5.77 -4.26
CA ARG A 58 -19.42 7.01 -4.10
C ARG A 58 -18.01 6.77 -3.55
N LEU A 59 -17.87 5.85 -2.59
CA LEU A 59 -16.58 5.56 -1.93
C LEU A 59 -15.53 4.99 -2.89
N ILE A 60 -15.92 4.05 -3.76
CA ILE A 60 -15.00 3.37 -4.69
C ILE A 60 -14.21 4.36 -5.58
N PRO A 61 -14.85 5.28 -6.33
CA PRO A 61 -14.11 6.20 -7.19
C PRO A 61 -13.28 7.23 -6.41
N VAL A 62 -13.68 7.58 -5.19
CA VAL A 62 -12.89 8.45 -4.30
C VAL A 62 -11.58 7.77 -3.92
N HIS A 63 -11.65 6.48 -3.53
CA HIS A 63 -10.48 5.67 -3.25
C HIS A 63 -9.53 5.56 -4.45
N GLU A 64 -10.07 5.21 -5.62
CA GLU A 64 -9.26 5.05 -6.83
C GLU A 64 -8.51 6.34 -7.21
N ARG A 65 -9.13 7.52 -6.98
CA ARG A 65 -8.45 8.82 -7.17
C ARG A 65 -7.36 9.06 -6.13
N ALA A 66 -7.63 8.77 -4.86
CA ALA A 66 -6.66 8.90 -3.77
C ALA A 66 -5.41 8.05 -4.03
N TYR A 67 -5.58 6.79 -4.45
CA TYR A 67 -4.45 5.92 -4.78
C TYR A 67 -3.66 6.40 -6.00
N LYS A 68 -4.34 6.91 -7.04
CA LYS A 68 -3.65 7.51 -8.19
C LYS A 68 -2.82 8.74 -7.80
N GLN A 69 -3.30 9.55 -6.85
CA GLN A 69 -2.52 10.68 -6.33
C GLN A 69 -1.29 10.21 -5.55
N LEU A 70 -1.43 9.19 -4.69
CA LEU A 70 -0.31 8.62 -3.95
C LEU A 70 0.72 7.93 -4.87
N GLU A 71 0.27 7.21 -5.90
CA GLU A 71 1.15 6.55 -6.87
C GLU A 71 1.99 7.55 -7.66
N ARG A 72 1.41 8.70 -8.05
CA ARG A 72 2.18 9.79 -8.70
C ARG A 72 3.35 10.24 -7.85
N LEU A 73 3.19 10.34 -6.54
CA LEU A 73 4.29 10.70 -5.64
C LEU A 73 5.37 9.63 -5.62
N ILE A 74 5.01 8.34 -5.58
CA ILE A 74 5.99 7.26 -5.67
C ILE A 74 6.79 7.35 -6.97
N GLN A 75 6.12 7.67 -8.09
CA GLN A 75 6.79 7.86 -9.37
C GLN A 75 7.71 9.09 -9.41
N GLU A 76 7.32 10.19 -8.77
CA GLU A 76 8.16 11.39 -8.62
C GLU A 76 9.41 11.11 -7.78
N GLU A 77 9.28 10.42 -6.65
CA GLU A 77 10.41 10.00 -5.81
C GLU A 77 11.34 9.04 -6.56
N ALA A 78 10.76 8.06 -7.28
CA ALA A 78 11.53 7.13 -8.09
C ALA A 78 12.32 7.86 -9.19
N LYS A 79 11.79 8.95 -9.75
CA LYS A 79 12.49 9.77 -10.74
C LYS A 79 13.72 10.46 -10.14
N GLU A 80 13.61 11.00 -8.93
CA GLU A 80 14.73 11.65 -8.24
C GLU A 80 15.85 10.66 -7.92
N LEU A 81 15.52 9.46 -7.44
CA LEU A 81 16.50 8.39 -7.22
C LEU A 81 17.13 7.90 -8.53
N ARG A 82 16.34 7.78 -9.61
CA ARG A 82 16.85 7.39 -10.94
C ARG A 82 17.87 8.37 -11.48
N ASN A 83 17.68 9.68 -11.26
CA ASN A 83 18.64 10.72 -11.68
C ASN A 83 20.01 10.58 -10.99
N ARG A 84 20.07 9.90 -9.85
CA ARG A 84 21.30 9.66 -9.07
C ARG A 84 21.80 8.21 -9.15
N LYS A 85 21.21 7.39 -10.02
CA LYS A 85 21.49 5.95 -10.11
C LYS A 85 22.98 5.64 -10.26
N GLU A 86 23.67 6.34 -11.15
CA GLU A 86 25.09 6.08 -11.42
C GLU A 86 25.99 6.42 -10.22
N GLU A 87 25.73 7.55 -9.57
CA GLU A 87 26.39 7.97 -8.33
C GLU A 87 26.20 6.93 -7.23
N ILE A 88 24.96 6.48 -7.00
CA ILE A 88 24.60 5.49 -5.99
C ILE A 88 25.30 4.15 -6.26
N LEU A 89 25.26 3.66 -7.51
CA LEU A 89 25.87 2.38 -7.87
C LEU A 89 27.39 2.42 -7.74
N LYS A 90 28.02 3.54 -8.13
CA LYS A 90 29.45 3.74 -7.96
C LYS A 90 29.85 3.74 -6.49
N ILE A 91 29.13 4.49 -5.65
CA ILE A 91 29.43 4.56 -4.21
C ILE A 91 29.16 3.23 -3.51
N ARG A 92 28.13 2.48 -3.91
CA ARG A 92 27.90 1.11 -3.43
C ARG A 92 29.11 0.22 -3.73
N GLU A 93 29.66 0.30 -4.94
CA GLU A 93 30.84 -0.48 -5.35
C GLU A 93 32.12 -0.04 -4.66
N ASP A 94 32.32 1.26 -4.47
CA ASP A 94 33.46 1.79 -3.73
C ASP A 94 33.41 1.38 -2.25
N THR A 95 32.22 1.44 -1.64
CA THR A 95 31.99 1.06 -0.24
C THR A 95 32.11 -0.45 -0.04
N SER A 96 31.64 -1.27 -0.99
CA SER A 96 31.79 -2.74 -0.92
C SER A 96 33.25 -3.20 -0.95
N ARG A 97 34.14 -2.37 -1.53
CA ARG A 97 35.59 -2.56 -1.54
C ARG A 97 36.30 -1.98 -0.32
N GLY A 98 35.57 -1.52 0.69
CA GLY A 98 36.11 -0.99 1.94
C GLY A 98 36.52 0.49 1.91
N LYS A 99 36.18 1.25 0.86
CA LYS A 99 36.38 2.71 0.87
C LYS A 99 35.36 3.36 1.81
N SER A 100 35.77 4.43 2.48
CA SER A 100 34.87 5.22 3.32
C SER A 100 33.81 5.93 2.48
N LEU A 101 32.58 5.94 2.99
CA LEU A 101 31.48 6.70 2.39
C LEU A 101 31.81 8.20 2.38
N PRO A 102 31.75 8.89 1.22
CA PRO A 102 31.97 10.33 1.17
C PRO A 102 30.93 11.07 2.03
N LYS A 103 31.39 12.02 2.86
CA LYS A 103 30.51 12.79 3.75
C LYS A 103 29.42 13.55 2.98
N GLU A 104 29.78 14.16 1.86
CA GLU A 104 28.83 14.88 0.99
C GLU A 104 27.71 13.98 0.45
N PHE A 105 28.05 12.74 0.08
CA PHE A 105 27.05 11.75 -0.34
C PHE A 105 26.16 11.33 0.82
N GLN A 106 26.74 11.10 2.01
CA GLN A 106 25.98 10.75 3.21
C GLN A 106 24.97 11.85 3.59
N GLU A 107 25.39 13.11 3.54
CA GLU A 107 24.51 14.27 3.79
C GLU A 107 23.42 14.40 2.72
N THR A 108 23.77 14.16 1.45
CA THR A 108 22.83 14.20 0.33
C THR A 108 21.74 13.12 0.48
N ILE A 109 22.13 11.88 0.78
CA ILE A 109 21.16 10.79 0.99
C ILE A 109 20.26 11.07 2.19
N LYS A 110 20.82 11.52 3.32
CA LYS A 110 20.02 11.88 4.50
C LYS A 110 18.99 12.96 4.18
N ARG A 111 19.38 13.99 3.41
CA ARG A 111 18.47 15.05 2.98
C ARG A 111 17.36 14.50 2.08
N LEU A 112 17.72 13.71 1.07
CA LEU A 112 16.75 13.09 0.16
C LEU A 112 15.74 12.20 0.90
N GLU A 113 16.21 11.39 1.85
CA GLU A 113 15.35 10.54 2.67
C GLU A 113 14.39 11.35 3.54
N SER A 114 14.90 12.42 4.17
CA SER A 114 14.10 13.34 4.99
C SER A 114 13.06 14.08 4.15
N ASP A 115 13.46 14.66 3.03
CA ASP A 115 12.59 15.44 2.14
C ASP A 115 11.50 14.55 1.55
N ALA A 116 11.85 13.33 1.10
CA ALA A 116 10.88 12.34 0.62
C ALA A 116 9.92 11.92 1.74
N ALA A 117 10.41 11.64 2.95
CA ALA A 117 9.55 11.29 4.07
C ALA A 117 8.57 12.42 4.45
N GLN A 118 9.04 13.67 4.44
CA GLN A 118 8.20 14.84 4.68
C GLN A 118 7.15 15.02 3.58
N LYS A 119 7.56 14.92 2.31
CA LYS A 119 6.65 15.04 1.16
C LYS A 119 5.58 13.94 1.17
N ARG A 120 5.94 12.69 1.49
CA ARG A 120 4.98 11.58 1.70
C ARG A 120 3.95 11.89 2.77
N ARG A 121 4.40 12.39 3.92
CA ARG A 121 3.50 12.73 5.04
C ARG A 121 2.56 13.87 4.66
N GLN A 122 3.07 14.93 4.03
CA GLN A 122 2.28 16.08 3.60
C GLN A 122 1.23 15.68 2.56
N LEU A 123 1.62 14.94 1.52
CA LEU A 123 0.67 14.51 0.50
C LEU A 123 -0.36 13.54 1.07
N ARG A 124 0.07 12.57 1.90
CA ARG A 124 -0.87 11.65 2.55
C ARG A 124 -1.90 12.40 3.40
N ALA A 125 -1.46 13.37 4.19
CA ALA A 125 -2.36 14.22 4.97
C ALA A 125 -3.31 15.03 4.07
N GLN A 126 -2.81 15.56 2.95
CA GLN A 126 -3.64 16.26 1.96
C GLN A 126 -4.70 15.33 1.34
N VAL A 127 -4.30 14.15 0.87
CA VAL A 127 -5.20 13.13 0.29
C VAL A 127 -6.28 12.74 1.30
N VAL A 128 -5.89 12.47 2.55
CA VAL A 128 -6.83 12.15 3.62
C VAL A 128 -7.80 13.30 3.85
N SER A 129 -7.31 14.54 3.91
CA SER A 129 -8.15 15.73 4.11
C SER A 129 -9.15 15.94 2.95
N GLU A 130 -8.70 15.79 1.70
CA GLU A 130 -9.53 15.92 0.50
C GLU A 130 -10.63 14.85 0.49
N VAL A 131 -10.24 13.59 0.71
CA VAL A 131 -11.17 12.45 0.76
C VAL A 131 -12.16 12.60 1.91
N ALA A 132 -11.69 12.95 3.11
CA ALA A 132 -12.54 13.15 4.27
C ALA A 132 -13.58 14.24 4.01
N THR A 133 -13.15 15.38 3.44
CA THR A 133 -14.04 16.50 3.07
C THR A 133 -15.06 16.10 2.02
N GLU A 134 -14.65 15.36 0.98
CA GLU A 134 -15.54 14.90 -0.08
C GLU A 134 -16.59 13.92 0.44
N LEU A 135 -16.21 13.00 1.35
CA LEU A 135 -17.10 11.95 1.83
C LEU A 135 -18.05 12.42 2.94
N LYS A 136 -17.65 13.41 3.75
CA LYS A 136 -18.38 13.85 4.95
C LYS A 136 -19.87 14.15 4.71
N PRO A 137 -20.29 14.85 3.62
CA PRO A 137 -21.70 15.16 3.36
C PRO A 137 -22.57 13.94 3.09
N TYR A 138 -21.98 12.77 2.82
CA TYR A 138 -22.71 11.55 2.47
C TYR A 138 -22.97 10.65 3.67
N PHE A 139 -22.44 10.96 4.85
CA PHE A 139 -22.66 10.18 6.05
C PHE A 139 -23.70 10.82 6.96
N THR A 140 -24.48 9.98 7.64
CA THR A 140 -25.41 10.44 8.67
C THR A 140 -24.65 10.82 9.95
N GLU A 141 -25.31 11.54 10.86
CA GLU A 141 -24.72 11.90 12.16
C GLU A 141 -24.34 10.65 12.97
N GLU A 142 -25.14 9.58 12.92
CA GLU A 142 -24.86 8.32 13.59
C GLU A 142 -23.63 7.63 13.01
N GLN A 143 -23.51 7.61 11.68
CA GLN A 143 -22.32 7.08 11.00
C GLN A 143 -21.07 7.88 11.37
N MET A 144 -21.17 9.21 11.39
CA MET A 144 -20.09 10.10 11.81
C MET A 144 -19.68 9.86 13.27
N SER A 145 -20.64 9.78 14.18
CA SER A 145 -20.42 9.51 15.60
C SER A 145 -19.73 8.16 15.81
N TYR A 146 -20.15 7.13 15.08
CA TYR A 146 -19.49 5.82 15.12
C TYR A 146 -18.04 5.90 14.64
N MET A 147 -17.75 6.58 13.52
CA MET A 147 -16.38 6.70 13.01
C MET A 147 -15.46 7.42 14.00
N VAL A 148 -15.95 8.52 14.59
CA VAL A 148 -15.23 9.27 15.63
C VAL A 148 -14.96 8.40 16.86
N LYS A 149 -16.00 7.73 17.37
CA LYS A 149 -15.88 6.82 18.52
C LYS A 149 -14.88 5.72 18.25
N ARG A 150 -14.94 5.10 17.07
CA ARG A 150 -14.07 3.98 16.70
C ARG A 150 -12.61 4.41 16.62
N SER A 151 -12.34 5.55 15.98
CA SER A 151 -10.99 6.14 15.96
C SER A 151 -10.45 6.43 17.35
N LYS A 152 -11.31 6.93 18.25
CA LYS A 152 -10.94 7.19 19.64
C LYS A 152 -10.54 5.90 20.37
N GLU A 153 -11.35 4.85 20.25
CA GLU A 153 -11.06 3.53 20.85
C GLU A 153 -9.72 2.96 20.35
N VAL A 154 -9.44 3.09 19.04
CA VAL A 154 -8.15 2.64 18.48
C VAL A 154 -6.98 3.41 19.09
N LEU A 155 -7.07 4.75 19.16
CA LEU A 155 -6.01 5.58 19.73
C LEU A 155 -5.80 5.32 21.24
N GLU A 156 -6.88 5.19 22.00
CA GLU A 156 -6.82 4.86 23.42
C GLU A 156 -6.18 3.49 23.66
N SER A 157 -6.51 2.49 22.82
CA SER A 157 -5.87 1.17 22.89
C SER A 157 -4.37 1.22 22.60
N ALA A 158 -3.93 2.18 21.78
CA ALA A 158 -2.53 2.47 21.49
C ALA A 158 -1.87 3.41 22.53
N ARG A 159 -2.58 3.77 23.61
CA ARG A 159 -2.14 4.69 24.67
C ARG A 159 -1.82 6.10 24.19
N VAL A 160 -2.52 6.55 23.14
CA VAL A 160 -2.47 7.93 22.65
C VAL A 160 -3.50 8.77 23.41
N ASP A 161 -3.09 9.93 23.93
CA ASP A 161 -4.04 10.88 24.53
C ASP A 161 -4.91 11.53 23.44
N VAL A 162 -6.21 11.33 23.57
CA VAL A 162 -7.25 11.80 22.64
C VAL A 162 -7.95 13.06 23.15
N SER A 163 -7.62 13.55 24.36
CA SER A 163 -8.33 14.66 25.02
C SER A 163 -8.33 15.97 24.21
N GLN A 164 -7.31 16.18 23.38
CA GLN A 164 -7.14 17.38 22.55
C GLN A 164 -7.59 17.18 21.09
N LEU A 165 -8.03 15.97 20.72
CA LEU A 165 -8.41 15.67 19.35
C LEU A 165 -9.86 16.09 19.08
N LYS A 166 -10.05 16.81 17.98
CA LYS A 166 -11.38 17.20 17.50
C LYS A 166 -12.02 16.05 16.72
N ASP A 167 -13.35 16.02 16.68
CA ASP A 167 -14.12 15.02 15.94
C ASP A 167 -13.70 14.94 14.46
N ASP A 168 -13.42 16.06 13.81
CA ASP A 168 -12.94 16.08 12.43
C ASP A 168 -11.58 15.38 12.24
N GLN A 169 -10.70 15.44 13.25
CA GLN A 169 -9.41 14.73 13.22
C GLN A 169 -9.61 13.23 13.43
N LEU A 170 -10.53 12.85 14.33
CA LEU A 170 -10.88 11.45 14.57
C LEU A 170 -11.59 10.82 13.37
N TYR A 171 -12.47 11.57 12.70
CA TYR A 171 -13.08 11.16 11.45
C TYR A 171 -12.04 11.00 10.33
N ALA A 172 -11.13 11.96 10.17
CA ALA A 172 -10.04 11.85 9.19
C ALA A 172 -9.17 10.61 9.43
N LEU A 173 -8.90 10.25 10.69
CA LEU A 173 -8.20 9.02 11.04
C LEU A 173 -8.98 7.77 10.63
N PHE A 174 -10.31 7.76 10.76
CA PHE A 174 -11.14 6.64 10.29
C PHE A 174 -11.04 6.51 8.77
N VAL A 175 -11.14 7.65 8.06
CA VAL A 175 -10.98 7.69 6.60
C VAL A 175 -9.63 7.12 6.19
N GLU A 176 -8.55 7.54 6.84
CA GLU A 176 -7.21 7.07 6.54
C GLU A 176 -7.03 5.57 6.79
N SER A 177 -7.49 5.08 7.96
CA SER A 177 -7.23 3.72 8.41
C SER A 177 -8.16 2.67 7.82
N VAL A 178 -9.39 3.06 7.47
CA VAL A 178 -10.42 2.13 7.00
C VAL A 178 -10.72 2.39 5.53
N PHE A 179 -11.10 3.62 5.17
CA PHE A 179 -11.54 3.89 3.80
C PHE A 179 -10.39 3.95 2.81
N LEU A 180 -9.19 4.38 3.21
CA LEU A 180 -8.00 4.42 2.34
C LEU A 180 -7.10 3.18 2.46
N ASP A 181 -7.58 2.12 3.09
CA ASP A 181 -6.93 0.81 3.05
C ASP A 181 -6.79 0.32 1.60
N ALA A 182 -5.66 -0.30 1.24
CA ALA A 182 -5.39 -0.73 -0.14
C ALA A 182 -6.42 -1.72 -0.68
N ARG A 183 -7.04 -2.50 0.23
CA ARG A 183 -8.04 -3.50 -0.10
C ARG A 183 -9.46 -2.98 -0.07
N ALA A 184 -9.69 -1.78 0.46
CA ALA A 184 -11.03 -1.20 0.63
C ALA A 184 -11.90 -1.30 -0.64
N PRO A 185 -11.43 -1.07 -1.89
CA PRO A 185 -12.29 -1.18 -3.07
C PRO A 185 -12.80 -2.59 -3.33
N GLU A 186 -11.94 -3.59 -3.16
CA GLU A 186 -12.30 -5.00 -3.33
C GLU A 186 -13.31 -5.41 -2.26
N LEU A 187 -13.03 -5.05 -1.00
CA LEU A 187 -13.89 -5.37 0.14
C LEU A 187 -15.24 -4.63 0.09
N LEU A 188 -15.27 -3.39 -0.40
CA LEU A 188 -16.51 -2.63 -0.63
C LEU A 188 -17.37 -3.28 -1.72
N ARG A 189 -16.75 -3.74 -2.83
CA ARG A 189 -17.47 -4.46 -3.89
C ARG A 189 -18.01 -5.79 -3.39
N GLU A 190 -17.21 -6.52 -2.61
CA GLU A 190 -17.65 -7.76 -1.97
C GLU A 190 -18.82 -7.51 -1.01
N TRP A 191 -18.71 -6.50 -0.15
CA TRP A 191 -19.76 -6.11 0.80
C TRP A 191 -21.07 -5.81 0.06
N ARG A 192 -21.00 -4.99 -1.00
CA ARG A 192 -22.16 -4.64 -1.82
C ARG A 192 -22.83 -5.88 -2.39
N ARG A 193 -22.06 -6.77 -3.02
CA ARG A 193 -22.56 -8.01 -3.64
C ARG A 193 -23.22 -8.96 -2.63
N LYS A 194 -22.70 -9.04 -1.40
CA LYS A 194 -23.19 -9.99 -0.39
C LYS A 194 -24.35 -9.47 0.44
N ASN A 195 -24.52 -8.14 0.55
CA ASN A 195 -25.46 -7.55 1.51
C ASN A 195 -26.48 -6.58 0.88
N LEU A 196 -26.26 -6.12 -0.36
CA LEU A 196 -27.04 -5.05 -0.99
C LEU A 196 -27.46 -5.33 -2.44
N GLU A 197 -27.04 -6.47 -3.00
CA GLU A 197 -27.47 -7.02 -4.30
C GLU A 197 -28.35 -8.26 -4.03
#